data_AF-A0A1Z3HN91-F1
#
_entry.id   AF-A0A1Z3HN91-F1
#
_cell.length_a   1.000
_cell.length_b   1.000
_cell.length_c   1.000
_cell.angle_alpha   90.00
_cell.angle_beta   90.00
_cell.angle_gamma   90.00
#
_symmetry.space_group_name_H-M   'P 1'
#
loop_
_entity.id
_entity.type
_entity.pdbx_description
1 polymer ?
#
loop_
_entity_poly.entity_id
_entity_poly.type
_entity_poly.pdbx_seq_one_letter_code
_entity_poly.pdbx_strand_id
1 'polypeptide(L)'
;MKARIEARNRFFYPDVMVTCDGRDRETSDYKRFPKLIVEVLSESTEAFDRGDKFLDYQALDSLEEYVLINTRHQRVECFRCNEAGLWVLQYYTPETTTFSLKSLDFSDTLAALYEDVVLARADAVDAIA
;
A
#
# COMPACT_ATOMS: atom_id res chain seq x y z
N MET A 1 -6.78 6.31 12.22
CA MET A 1 -8.01 6.38 11.40
C MET A 1 -8.26 5.00 10.80
N LYS A 2 -9.50 4.51 10.68
CA LYS A 2 -9.79 3.18 10.10
C LYS A 2 -10.53 3.28 8.76
N ALA A 3 -10.23 2.36 7.85
CA ALA A 3 -10.97 2.16 6.61
C ALA A 3 -12.17 1.25 6.88
N ARG A 4 -13.36 1.64 6.42
CA ARG A 4 -14.58 0.85 6.50
C ARG A 4 -14.88 0.24 5.13
N ILE A 5 -14.85 -1.08 5.09
CA ILE A 5 -15.23 -1.87 3.92
C ILE A 5 -16.66 -2.38 4.14
N GLU A 6 -17.64 -1.59 3.72
CA GLU A 6 -19.06 -1.87 3.99
C GLU A 6 -19.49 -3.22 3.40
N ALA A 7 -19.11 -3.51 2.15
CA ALA A 7 -19.45 -4.75 1.44
C ALA A 7 -18.94 -6.03 2.14
N ARG A 8 -17.91 -5.91 2.99
CA ARG A 8 -17.32 -7.02 3.75
C ARG A 8 -17.66 -7.00 5.23
N ASN A 9 -18.39 -5.98 5.68
CA ASN A 9 -18.64 -5.70 7.10
C ASN A 9 -17.36 -5.66 7.95
N ARG A 10 -16.26 -5.12 7.43
CA ARG A 10 -14.94 -5.08 8.11
C ARG A 10 -14.45 -3.66 8.36
N PHE A 11 -13.49 -3.54 9.28
CA PHE A 11 -12.67 -2.35 9.47
C PHE A 11 -11.21 -2.76 9.51
N PHE A 12 -10.37 -2.01 8.82
CA PHE A 12 -8.91 -2.15 8.91
C PHE A 12 -8.26 -0.82 9.29
N TYR A 13 -7.09 -0.91 9.91
CA TYR A 13 -6.24 0.23 10.24
C TYR A 13 -5.05 0.20 9.27
N PRO A 14 -5.15 0.83 8.10
CA PRO A 14 -4.00 0.97 7.22
C PRO A 14 -2.97 1.91 7.84
N ASP A 15 -1.70 1.72 7.48
CA ASP A 15 -0.62 2.61 7.91
C ASP A 15 -0.80 4.02 7.35
N VAL A 16 -1.13 4.11 6.06
CA VAL A 16 -1.51 5.38 5.41
C VAL A 16 -2.77 5.18 4.58
N MET A 17 -3.67 6.17 4.65
CA MET A 17 -4.87 6.21 3.84
C MET A 17 -5.15 7.65 3.43
N VAL A 18 -5.46 7.85 2.15
CA VAL A 18 -5.87 9.14 1.61
C VAL A 18 -7.28 9.01 1.06
N THR A 19 -8.15 9.95 1.44
CA THR A 19 -9.48 10.12 0.84
C THR A 19 -9.57 11.53 0.28
N CYS A 20 -10.16 11.66 -0.90
CA CYS A 20 -10.50 12.94 -1.52
C CYS A 20 -12.01 13.15 -1.60
N ASP A 21 -12.80 12.22 -1.06
CA ASP A 21 -14.25 12.23 -1.17
C ASP A 21 -14.88 13.11 -0.09
N GLY A 22 -15.78 14.01 -0.50
CA GLY A 22 -16.47 14.92 0.42
C GLY A 22 -17.28 14.19 1.50
N ARG A 23 -17.84 13.00 1.19
CA ARG A 23 -18.66 12.19 2.10
C ARG A 23 -17.87 11.70 3.31
N ASP A 24 -16.56 11.59 3.17
CA ASP A 24 -15.68 11.18 4.26
C ASP A 24 -15.36 12.33 5.24
N ARG A 25 -15.81 13.56 4.97
CA ARG A 25 -15.71 14.68 5.92
C ARG A 25 -16.75 14.60 7.04
N GLU A 26 -17.86 13.91 6.79
CA GLU A 26 -19.00 13.82 7.71
C GLU A 26 -18.75 12.88 8.90
N THR A 27 -17.84 11.91 8.73
CA THR A 27 -17.55 10.89 9.73
C THR A 27 -16.12 11.03 10.25
N SER A 28 -15.95 11.29 11.55
CA SER A 28 -14.63 11.40 12.20
C SER A 28 -13.97 10.05 12.46
N ASP A 29 -14.76 8.99 12.66
CA ASP A 29 -14.26 7.75 13.26
C ASP A 29 -13.68 6.77 12.23
N TYR A 30 -14.12 6.87 10.97
CA TYR A 30 -13.69 6.01 9.87
C TYR A 30 -13.90 6.68 8.51
N LYS A 31 -13.23 6.15 7.49
CA LYS A 31 -13.36 6.56 6.09
C LYS A 31 -13.87 5.40 5.24
N ARG A 32 -14.74 5.68 4.28
CA ARG A 32 -15.39 4.72 3.41
C ARG A 32 -14.93 4.80 1.96
N PHE A 33 -14.39 5.95 1.56
CA PHE A 33 -14.05 6.23 0.18
C PHE A 33 -12.55 6.55 0.02
N PRO A 34 -11.64 5.68 0.51
CA PRO A 34 -10.23 5.90 0.31
C PRO A 34 -9.89 5.79 -1.18
N LYS A 35 -9.01 6.67 -1.62
CA LYS A 35 -8.47 6.74 -2.98
C LYS A 35 -7.14 6.00 -3.08
N LEU A 36 -6.34 6.08 -2.02
CA LEU A 36 -5.06 5.40 -1.85
C LEU A 36 -5.01 4.75 -0.47
N ILE A 37 -4.50 3.52 -0.41
CA ILE A 37 -4.11 2.83 0.82
C ILE A 37 -2.66 2.37 0.69
N VAL A 38 -1.87 2.57 1.75
CA VAL A 38 -0.49 2.10 1.86
C VAL A 38 -0.37 1.23 3.11
N GLU A 39 0.30 0.10 2.97
CA GLU A 39 0.65 -0.81 4.06
C GLU A 39 2.17 -1.03 4.06
N VAL A 40 2.77 -0.96 5.24
CA VAL A 40 4.19 -1.24 5.48
C VAL A 40 4.31 -2.69 5.94
N LEU A 41 4.94 -3.52 5.11
CA LEU A 41 4.96 -4.95 5.33
C LEU A 41 5.80 -5.32 6.56
N SER A 42 5.24 -6.22 7.37
CA SER A 42 5.92 -6.88 8.48
C SER A 42 5.89 -8.40 8.29
N GLU A 43 6.82 -9.13 8.90
CA GLU A 43 6.83 -10.59 8.84
C GLU A 43 5.50 -11.22 9.31
N SER A 44 4.85 -10.62 10.31
CA SER A 44 3.60 -11.13 10.88
C SER A 44 2.35 -10.85 10.04
N THR A 45 2.36 -9.81 9.19
CA THR A 45 1.16 -9.36 8.47
C THR A 45 1.29 -9.45 6.95
N GLU A 46 2.50 -9.63 6.41
CA GLU A 46 2.76 -9.55 4.97
C GLU A 46 1.86 -10.48 4.15
N ALA A 47 1.67 -11.73 4.59
CA ALA A 47 0.80 -12.67 3.88
C ALA A 47 -0.66 -12.19 3.83
N PHE A 48 -1.14 -11.57 4.91
CA PHE A 48 -2.49 -11.02 5.00
C PHE A 48 -2.63 -9.75 4.16
N ASP A 49 -1.67 -8.82 4.26
CA ASP A 49 -1.66 -7.55 3.52
C ASP A 49 -1.61 -7.78 2.00
N ARG A 50 -0.89 -8.81 1.54
CA ARG A 50 -0.83 -9.21 0.12
C ARG A 50 -2.06 -9.99 -0.37
N GLY A 51 -2.70 -10.73 0.54
CA GLY A 51 -3.78 -11.66 0.23
C GLY A 51 -5.15 -11.10 0.61
N ASP A 52 -5.77 -11.69 1.63
CA ASP A 52 -7.15 -11.44 2.02
C ASP A 52 -7.47 -9.96 2.30
N LYS A 53 -6.52 -9.21 2.88
CA LYS A 53 -6.72 -7.78 3.15
C LYS A 53 -6.84 -6.99 1.86
N PHE A 54 -5.98 -7.27 0.88
CA PHE A 54 -6.06 -6.64 -0.43
C PHE A 54 -7.35 -7.04 -1.15
N LEU A 55 -7.72 -8.32 -1.14
CA LEU A 55 -8.99 -8.80 -1.73
C LEU A 55 -10.22 -8.10 -1.14
N ASP A 56 -10.21 -7.82 0.15
CA ASP A 56 -11.27 -7.04 0.80
C ASP A 56 -11.25 -5.57 0.36
N TYR A 57 -10.08 -4.94 0.30
CA TYR A 57 -9.93 -3.55 -0.16
C TYR A 57 -10.35 -3.36 -1.61
N GLN A 58 -10.20 -4.37 -2.48
CA GLN A 58 -10.68 -4.32 -3.86
C GLN A 58 -12.21 -4.13 -3.98
N ALA A 59 -12.98 -4.35 -2.89
CA ALA A 59 -14.41 -4.07 -2.85
C ALA A 59 -14.75 -2.57 -2.61
N LEU A 60 -13.74 -1.71 -2.46
CA LEU A 60 -13.90 -0.26 -2.36
C LEU A 60 -13.82 0.36 -3.75
N ASP A 61 -14.97 0.76 -4.31
CA ASP A 61 -15.04 1.34 -5.67
C ASP A 61 -14.20 2.63 -5.84
N SER A 62 -13.92 3.33 -4.76
CA SER A 62 -13.12 4.56 -4.77
C SER A 62 -11.61 4.31 -4.79
N LEU A 63 -11.16 3.08 -4.50
CA LEU A 63 -9.75 2.77 -4.33
C LEU A 63 -9.08 2.65 -5.70
N GLU A 64 -8.15 3.56 -5.98
CA GLU A 64 -7.42 3.60 -7.24
C GLU A 64 -6.05 2.94 -7.12
N GLU A 65 -5.40 3.06 -5.95
CA GLU A 65 -4.06 2.54 -5.70
C GLU A 65 -3.95 1.84 -4.34
N TYR A 66 -3.35 0.66 -4.34
CA TYR A 66 -2.95 -0.08 -3.14
C TYR A 66 -1.45 -0.32 -3.17
N VAL A 67 -0.74 0.18 -2.15
CA VAL A 67 0.72 0.21 -2.13
C VAL A 67 1.25 -0.61 -0.96
N LEU A 68 2.20 -1.50 -1.25
CA LEU A 68 2.93 -2.24 -0.23
C LEU A 68 4.38 -1.77 -0.21
N ILE A 69 4.86 -1.37 0.97
CA ILE A 69 6.26 -0.98 1.19
C ILE A 69 6.95 -2.13 1.92
N ASN A 70 7.98 -2.71 1.29
CA ASN A 70 8.73 -3.80 1.90
C ASN A 70 9.78 -3.28 2.88
N THR A 71 9.85 -3.83 4.09
CA THR A 71 10.80 -3.39 5.13
C THR A 71 12.11 -4.18 5.14
N ARG A 72 12.22 -5.26 4.36
CA ARG A 72 13.41 -6.12 4.27
C ARG A 72 14.24 -5.83 3.03
N HIS A 73 13.59 -5.34 1.98
CA HIS A 73 14.19 -4.97 0.70
C HIS A 73 13.63 -3.61 0.29
N GLN A 74 14.46 -2.76 -0.31
CA GLN A 74 14.01 -1.47 -0.84
C GLN A 74 13.12 -1.68 -2.07
N ARG A 75 11.85 -2.03 -1.83
CA ARG A 75 10.89 -2.39 -2.87
C ARG A 75 9.51 -1.86 -2.52
N VAL A 76 8.92 -1.13 -3.46
CA VAL A 76 7.53 -0.69 -3.39
C VAL A 76 6.74 -1.44 -4.46
N GLU A 77 5.59 -1.96 -4.07
CA GLU A 77 4.66 -2.66 -4.95
C GLU A 77 3.40 -1.83 -5.04
N CYS A 78 3.11 -1.31 -6.22
CA CYS A 78 1.95 -0.45 -6.45
C CYS A 78 0.97 -1.19 -7.35
N PHE A 79 -0.15 -1.62 -6.78
CA PHE A 79 -1.29 -2.13 -7.52
C PHE A 79 -2.19 -0.95 -7.90
N ARG A 80 -2.55 -0.86 -9.18
CA ARG A 80 -3.47 0.17 -9.68
C ARG A 80 -4.67 -0.45 -10.36
N CYS A 81 -5.87 -0.01 -9.98
CA CYS A 81 -7.07 -0.38 -10.69
C CYS A 81 -7.16 0.42 -11.99
N ASN A 82 -7.26 -0.26 -13.13
CA ASN A 82 -7.42 0.40 -14.43
C ASN A 82 -8.91 0.58 -14.79
N GLU A 83 -9.19 1.26 -15.91
CA GLU A 83 -10.55 1.52 -16.38
C GLU A 83 -11.37 0.24 -16.68
N ALA A 84 -10.69 -0.91 -16.89
CA ALA A 84 -11.33 -2.20 -17.07
C ALA A 84 -11.61 -2.94 -15.75
N GLY A 85 -11.34 -2.31 -14.59
CA GLY A 85 -11.49 -2.90 -13.26
C GLY A 85 -10.40 -3.92 -12.91
N LEU A 86 -9.28 -3.95 -13.65
CA LEU A 86 -8.17 -4.86 -13.41
C LEU A 86 -7.08 -4.19 -12.58
N TRP A 87 -6.57 -4.91 -11.58
CA TRP A 87 -5.45 -4.47 -10.76
C TRP A 87 -4.12 -4.83 -11.43
N VAL A 88 -3.37 -3.81 -11.85
CA VAL A 88 -2.05 -3.96 -12.49
C VAL A 88 -0.96 -3.66 -11.49
N LEU A 89 -0.04 -4.60 -11.32
CA LEU A 89 1.11 -4.46 -10.42
C LEU A 89 2.30 -3.80 -11.14
N GLN A 90 2.82 -2.75 -10.52
CA GLN A 90 4.13 -2.16 -10.86
C GLN A 90 5.07 -2.27 -9.66
N TYR A 91 6.29 -2.72 -9.93
CA TYR A 91 7.39 -2.71 -8.96
C TYR A 91 8.23 -1.45 -9.10
N TYR A 92 8.65 -0.91 -7.96
CA TYR A 92 9.69 0.08 -7.86
C TYR A 92 10.81 -0.48 -7.00
N THR A 93 12.00 -0.56 -7.58
CA THR A 93 13.21 -1.12 -6.99
C THR A 93 14.34 -0.08 -7.06
N PRO A 94 15.50 -0.28 -6.41
CA PRO A 94 16.58 0.70 -6.44
C PRO A 94 16.99 1.13 -7.85
N GLU A 95 16.86 0.25 -8.84
CA GLU A 95 17.12 0.54 -10.25
C GLU A 95 16.13 1.53 -10.87
N THR A 96 14.90 1.59 -10.35
CA THR A 96 13.86 2.53 -10.83
C THR A 96 14.11 3.96 -10.32
N THR A 97 14.85 4.12 -9.22
CA THR A 97 15.16 5.38 -8.52
C THR A 97 13.95 6.11 -7.92
N THR A 98 12.88 6.30 -8.68
CA THR A 98 11.67 7.05 -8.30
C THR A 98 10.42 6.20 -8.33
N PHE A 99 9.51 6.42 -7.39
CA PHE A 99 8.16 5.87 -7.43
C PHE A 99 7.12 6.96 -7.71
N SER A 100 5.94 6.57 -8.18
CA SER A 100 4.82 7.49 -8.42
C SER A 100 3.50 6.93 -7.92
N LEU A 101 2.68 7.81 -7.35
CA LEU A 101 1.31 7.56 -6.91
C LEU A 101 0.40 8.41 -7.80
N LYS A 102 -0.16 7.77 -8.83
CA LYS A 102 -0.90 8.45 -9.90
C LYS A 102 -2.22 9.03 -9.39
N SER A 103 -2.84 8.41 -8.39
CA SER A 103 -4.11 8.88 -7.80
C SER A 103 -3.98 10.26 -7.14
N LEU A 104 -2.75 10.65 -6.77
CA LEU A 104 -2.40 11.89 -6.07
C LEU A 104 -1.51 12.84 -6.89
N ASP A 105 -1.11 12.47 -8.11
CA ASP A 105 -0.08 13.19 -8.88
C ASP A 105 1.20 13.44 -8.06
N PHE A 106 1.64 12.41 -7.34
CA PHE A 106 2.80 12.46 -6.45
C PHE A 106 3.91 11.55 -6.95
N SER A 107 5.15 12.01 -6.83
CA SER A 107 6.34 11.21 -7.11
C SER A 107 7.49 11.61 -6.19
N ASP A 108 8.28 10.63 -5.78
CA ASP A 108 9.48 10.85 -4.98
C ASP A 108 10.51 9.74 -5.25
N THR A 109 11.71 9.89 -4.71
CA THR A 109 12.77 8.90 -4.77
C THR A 109 12.56 7.79 -3.76
N LEU A 110 12.99 6.57 -4.10
CA LEU A 110 13.09 5.48 -3.13
C LEU A 110 14.12 5.79 -2.04
N ALA A 111 15.12 6.62 -2.31
CA ALA A 111 16.08 7.06 -1.30
C ALA A 111 15.39 7.88 -0.20
N ALA A 112 14.53 8.83 -0.57
CA ALA A 112 13.77 9.63 0.39
C ALA A 112 12.73 8.79 1.17
N LEU A 113 12.02 7.89 0.48
CA LEU A 113 11.03 7.03 1.15
C LEU A 113 11.65 6.12 2.22
N TYR A 114 12.88 5.65 1.97
CA TYR A 114 13.63 4.76 2.88
C TYR A 114 14.69 5.52 3.68
N GLU A 115 14.57 6.84 3.82
CA GLU A 115 15.44 7.63 4.66
C GLU A 115 15.45 7.05 6.09
N ASP A 116 16.64 6.93 6.67
CA ASP A 116 16.89 6.35 7.99
C ASP A 116 16.47 4.87 8.20
N VAL A 117 16.10 4.15 7.14
CA VAL A 117 15.79 2.72 7.22
C VAL A 117 17.07 1.89 7.09
N VAL A 118 17.37 1.10 8.13
CA VAL A 118 18.44 0.10 8.10
C VAL A 118 17.89 -1.22 7.57
N LEU A 119 18.19 -1.54 6.32
CA LEU A 119 17.84 -2.83 5.73
C LEU A 119 18.88 -3.89 6.13
N ALA A 120 18.41 -5.06 6.55
CA ALA A 120 19.31 -6.20 6.78
C ALA A 120 19.99 -6.57 5.45
N ARG A 121 21.33 -6.67 5.44
CA ARG A 121 22.06 -7.16 4.26
C ARG A 121 21.58 -8.57 3.92
N ALA A 122 21.41 -8.85 2.63
CA ALA A 122 21.07 -10.17 2.11
C ALA A 122 22.14 -11.25 2.37
N ASP A 123 23.33 -10.87 2.88
CA ASP A 123 24.51 -11.73 2.96
C ASP A 123 24.58 -12.64 4.21
N ALA A 124 23.48 -12.82 4.95
CA ALA A 124 23.48 -13.62 6.17
C ALA A 124 22.85 -15.03 6.02
N VAL A 125 22.59 -15.51 4.80
CA VAL A 125 21.93 -16.82 4.59
C VAL A 125 22.83 -17.88 3.94
N ASP A 126 24.02 -17.54 3.43
CA ASP A 126 24.91 -18.51 2.76
C ASP A 126 26.06 -19.06 3.64
N ALA A 127 25.99 -18.95 4.97
CA ALA A 127 27.05 -19.44 5.86
C ALA A 127 26.78 -20.82 6.51
N ILE A 128 25.70 -21.53 6.14
CA ILE A 128 25.41 -22.87 6.67
C ILE A 128 24.84 -23.79 5.59
N ALA A 129 25.66 -24.13 4.59
CA ALA A 129 25.48 -25.31 3.75
C ALA A 129 26.85 -25.96 3.47
#